data_AF-A0A818CJT7-F1
#
_entry.id   AF-A0A818CJT7-F1
#
_cell.length_a   1.000
_cell.length_b   1.000
_cell.length_c   1.000
_cell.angle_alpha   90.00
_cell.angle_beta   90.00
_cell.angle_gamma   90.00
#
_symmetry.space_group_name_H-M   'P 1'
#
loop_
_entity.id
_entity.type
_entity.pdbx_description
1 polymer ?
#
loop_
_entity_poly.entity_id
_entity_poly.type
_entity_poly.pdbx_seq_one_letter_code
_entity_poly.pdbx_strand_id
1 'polypeptide(L)' 'MENKPYCESCYINSLEKCVVCARPITDRILRATGKPYHAECFCCIVCHKSLDGVPFTIDATMEVSL' A
#
# COMPACT_ATOMS: atom_id res chain seq x y z
N MET A 1 14.91 -25.10 13.27
CA MET A 1 14.57 -23.93 12.43
C MET A 1 13.40 -24.35 11.55
N GLU A 2 12.19 -23.95 11.91
CA GLU A 2 10.95 -24.51 11.35
C GLU A 2 10.64 -23.93 9.97
N ASN A 3 11.11 -24.61 8.93
CA ASN A 3 10.74 -24.40 7.54
C ASN A 3 9.44 -25.17 7.25
N LYS A 4 8.34 -24.81 7.93
CA LYS A 4 7.03 -25.44 7.69
C LYS A 4 6.42 -24.81 6.44
N PRO A 5 6.07 -25.59 5.40
CA PRO A 5 5.38 -25.06 4.24
C PRO A 5 4.01 -24.52 4.71
N TYR A 6 3.83 -23.21 4.60
CA TYR A 6 2.53 -22.60 4.83
C TYR A 6 1.62 -22.94 3.65
N CYS A 7 0.35 -23.26 3.95
CA CYS A 7 -0.68 -23.34 2.92
C CYS A 7 -0.81 -21.99 2.22
N GLU A 8 -1.22 -21.95 0.95
CA GLU A 8 -1.36 -20.69 0.19
C GLU A 8 -2.21 -19.67 0.97
N SER A 9 -3.33 -20.11 1.54
CA SER A 9 -4.24 -19.27 2.34
C SER A 9 -3.60 -18.77 3.64
N CYS A 10 -2.70 -19.56 4.24
CA CYS A 10 -1.98 -19.25 5.47
C CYS A 10 -0.91 -18.18 5.19
N TYR A 11 -0.18 -18.34 4.08
CA TYR A 11 0.78 -17.36 3.59
C TYR A 11 0.07 -16.04 3.24
N ILE A 12 -1.03 -16.09 2.49
CA ILE A 12 -1.78 -14.88 2.12
C ILE A 12 -2.29 -14.13 3.36
N ASN A 13 -2.71 -14.83 4.42
CA ASN A 13 -3.17 -14.19 5.65
C ASN A 13 -2.05 -13.55 6.48
N SER A 14 -0.79 -13.96 6.32
CA SER A 14 0.35 -13.33 6.98
C SER A 14 0.83 -12.06 6.26
N LEU A 15 0.38 -11.83 5.03
CA LEU A 15 0.72 -10.65 4.24
C LEU A 15 0.05 -9.38 4.78
N GLU A 16 0.70 -8.24 4.55
CA GLU A 16 0.13 -6.94 4.85
C GLU A 16 -1.13 -6.68 4.02
N LYS A 17 -2.14 -6.06 4.65
CA LYS A 17 -3.41 -5.73 4.02
C LYS A 17 -3.41 -4.27 3.61
N CYS A 18 -3.86 -4.00 2.38
CA CYS A 18 -3.99 -2.63 1.92
C CYS A 18 -5.02 -1.87 2.76
N VAL A 19 -4.67 -0.67 3.19
CA VAL A 19 -5.55 0.16 4.02
C VAL A 19 -6.75 0.74 3.25
N VAL A 20 -6.75 0.67 1.92
CA VAL A 20 -7.83 1.19 1.04
C VAL A 20 -8.89 0.12 0.79
N CYS A 21 -8.48 -1.07 0.34
CA CYS A 21 -9.43 -2.14 -0.03
C CYS A 21 -9.53 -3.27 1.00
N ALA A 22 -8.72 -3.22 2.08
CA ALA A 22 -8.62 -4.23 3.15
C ALA A 22 -8.23 -5.65 2.70
N ARG A 23 -7.76 -5.82 1.45
CA ARG A 23 -7.29 -7.11 0.93
C ARG A 23 -5.79 -7.30 1.15
N PRO A 24 -5.32 -8.54 1.36
CA PRO A 24 -3.88 -8.84 1.43
C PRO A 24 -3.17 -8.46 0.13
N ILE A 25 -1.97 -7.91 0.25
CA ILE A 25 -1.14 -7.50 -0.87
C ILE A 25 -0.22 -8.67 -1.24
N THR A 26 -0.58 -9.39 -2.30
CA THR A 26 0.18 -10.55 -2.82
C THR A 26 1.23 -10.18 -3.86
N ASP A 27 1.10 -8.99 -4.44
CA ASP A 27 1.98 -8.47 -5.49
C ASP A 27 2.93 -7.42 -4.88
N ARG A 28 3.01 -6.21 -5.46
CA ARG A 28 3.84 -5.12 -4.96
C ARG A 28 3.18 -4.35 -3.82
N ILE A 29 3.84 -4.32 -2.66
CA ILE A 29 3.49 -3.44 -1.53
C ILE A 29 4.10 -2.06 -1.77
N LEU A 30 3.26 -1.03 -1.83
CA LEU A 30 3.68 0.35 -1.76
C LEU A 30 3.49 0.87 -0.33
N ARG A 31 4.52 1.50 0.23
CA ARG A 31 4.47 2.13 1.55
C ARG A 31 4.45 3.64 1.39
N ALA A 32 3.35 4.24 1.83
CA ALA A 32 3.17 5.69 1.86
C ALA A 32 2.79 6.10 3.27
N THR A 33 3.44 7.13 3.83
CA THR A 33 3.25 7.56 5.23
C THR A 33 3.31 6.41 6.25
N GLY A 34 4.08 5.36 5.95
CA GLY A 34 4.21 4.16 6.79
C GLY A 34 3.07 3.13 6.66
N LYS A 35 2.03 3.40 5.86
CA LYS A 35 0.90 2.50 5.63
C LYS A 35 1.08 1.68 4.33
N PRO A 36 0.62 0.41 4.29
CA PRO A 36 0.71 -0.44 3.10
C PRO A 36 -0.47 -0.25 2.14
N TYR A 37 -0.17 -0.21 0.83
CA TYR A 37 -1.13 -0.02 -0.25
C TYR A 37 -0.81 -0.95 -1.44
N HIS A 38 -1.85 -1.40 -2.15
CA HIS A 38 -1.65 -1.97 -3.50
C HIS A 38 -1.23 -0.87 -4.47
N ALA A 39 -0.43 -1.22 -5.48
CA ALA A 39 -0.07 -0.29 -6.56
C ALA A 39 -1.30 0.37 -7.21
N GLU A 40 -2.36 -0.41 -7.44
CA GLU A 40 -3.63 0.07 -8.02
C GLU A 40 -4.46 0.90 -7.04
N CYS A 41 -4.38 0.60 -5.74
CA CYS A 41 -5.05 1.40 -4.71
C CYS A 41 -4.29 2.70 -4.39
N PHE A 42 -3.03 2.78 -4.80
CA PHE A 42 -2.15 3.91 -4.56
C PHE A 42 -2.28 4.94 -5.69
N CYS A 43 -3.47 5.52 -5.77
CA CYS A 43 -3.82 6.55 -6.74
C CYS A 43 -4.11 7.87 -6.03
N CYS A 44 -3.89 8.99 -6.72
CA CYS A 44 -4.27 10.30 -6.21
C CYS A 44 -5.80 10.36 -6.01
N ILE A 45 -6.29 10.73 -4.84
CA ILE A 45 -7.73 10.88 -4.57
C ILE A 45 -8.38 12.01 -5.37
N VAL A 46 -7.58 12.93 -5.92
CA VAL A 46 -8.05 14.09 -6.69
C VAL A 46 -8.14 13.75 -8.17
N CYS A 47 -7.09 13.16 -8.75
CA CYS A 47 -7.02 12.91 -10.19
C CYS A 47 -7.09 11.43 -10.59
N HIS A 48 -7.22 10.52 -9.62
CA HIS A 48 -7.27 9.06 -9.81
C HIS A 48 -6.12 8.47 -10.63
N LYS A 49 -5.03 9.22 -10.81
CA LYS A 49 -3.84 8.75 -11.52
C LYS A 49 -3.02 7.86 -10.60
N SER A 50 -2.57 6.72 -11.13
CA SER A 50 -1.62 5.86 -10.45
C SER A 50 -0.33 6.64 -10.20
N LEU A 51 0.12 6.64 -8.94
CA LEU A 51 1.36 7.29 -8.51
C LEU A 51 2.54 6.31 -8.54
N ASP A 52 2.39 5.20 -9.27
CA ASP A 52 3.44 4.20 -9.39
C ASP A 52 4.63 4.79 -10.17
N GLY A 53 5.83 4.74 -9.59
CA GLY A 53 7.05 5.20 -10.24
C GLY A 53 7.22 6.73 -10.36
N VAL A 54 6.26 7.53 -9.92
CA VAL A 54 6.40 8.99 -9.87
C VAL A 54 6.93 9.38 -8.48
N PRO A 55 8.01 10.16 -8.35
CA PRO A 55 8.34 10.79 -7.08
C PRO A 55 7.28 11.84 -6.78
N PHE A 56 6.27 11.49 -5.98
CA PHE A 56 5.32 12.46 -5.43
C PHE A 56 5.75 12.76 -3.98
N THR A 57 5.88 14.04 -3.66
CA THR A 57 5.98 14.48 -2.28
C THR A 57 4.58 14.37 -1.68
N ILE A 58 4.40 13.47 -0.70
CA ILE A 58 3.23 13.51 0.16
C ILE A 58 3.43 14.72 1.05
N ASP A 59 2.91 15.86 0.59
CA ASP A 59 2.89 17.07 1.39
C ASP A 59 1.91 16.82 2.54
N ALA A 60 2.45 16.40 3.69
CA ALA A 60 1.69 16.23 4.92
C ALA A 60 1.38 17.58 5.60
N THR A 61 1.56 18.69 4.89
CA THR A 61 1.39 20.05 5.40
C THR A 61 0.51 20.84 4.46
N MET A 62 -0.79 20.53 4.45
CA MET A 62 -1.80 21.56 4.19
C MET A 62 -1.81 22.55 5.35
N GLU A 63 -0.73 23.30 5.52
CA GLU A 63 -0.76 24.58 6.20
C GLU A 63 -1.06 25.62 5.13
N VAL A 64 -2.35 25.94 5.00
CA VAL A 64 -2.78 27.17 4.34
C VAL A 64 -2.06 28.33 5.03
N SER A 65 -1.03 28.85 4.37
CA SER A 65 -0.44 30.13 4.79
C SER A 65 -1.45 31.23 4.46
N LEU A 66 -1.83 31.95 5.52
CA LEU A 66 -2.72 33.13 5.54
C LEU A 66 -2.31 34.21 4.53
#